data_AF-A0A1F3LSA5-F1
#
_entry.id   AF-A0A1F3LSA5-F1
#
_cell.length_a   1.000
_cell.length_b   1.000
_cell.length_c   1.000
_cell.angle_alpha   90.00
_cell.angle_beta   90.00
_cell.angle_gamma   90.00
#
_symmetry.space_group_name_H-M   'P 1'
#
loop_
_entity.id
_entity.type
_entity.pdbx_description
1 polymer ?
#
loop_
_entity_poly.entity_id
_entity_poly.type
_entity_poly.pdbx_seq_one_letter_code
_entity_poly.pdbx_strand_id
1 'polypeptide(L)'
;MKTKFYYNIHFLIPVLKPAGLVLMVFFASCFFISAMGQPQDGRKNNSPSSETFPKLIFAKIPGAPKLSDPQLLMGRTEPLISEGMGWAAPAIYDWNGDGKKDLLIGEFGSGLENKERAVGNFVRVYQNTGTDKDPKFSDYFEYVRPNRFAGSGTPLSIFTWCCLGFTPQIVDLNDDGYKDIVTGQYEQGEVTCFWGSEEGFSSGEKLPQEGNPSGKKNPNLPLTDVNSWEYWSYSTVSFGDFDGDGDYDMIVGGSALRLSKNIGSKTSPKFAYREFLLDTEGKSLRVYDPSEEELKSEKGYLEKYPAGVANAVPHVVDWDNDGVLDLLVTNGYYKNGFHAVLFFRGVNTSEGYRCEKGIPLFTAKDGSKAFPGSWLRVFVTDWNNDGVNDLLIGTSVATTNGGQFNHKLSWAWEHDTNIAKENPGLMSPDRVEAERTGNPDSEGRRYRVSEYLKEGGDPTLVHRGYVYLMLGKK
;
A
#
# COMPACT_ATOMS: atom_id res chain seq x y z
N MET A 1 39.77 49.89 10.70
CA MET A 1 38.77 50.80 11.28
C MET A 1 37.41 50.14 11.11
N LYS A 2 36.85 49.57 12.19
CA LYS A 2 35.70 50.08 12.99
C LYS A 2 34.37 49.92 12.22
N THR A 3 33.30 49.28 12.71
CA THR A 3 32.90 48.97 14.11
C THR A 3 31.71 47.99 14.11
N LYS A 4 31.67 47.10 15.12
CA LYS A 4 30.48 46.33 15.56
C LYS A 4 29.48 47.24 16.26
N PHE A 5 28.19 46.94 16.18
CA PHE A 5 27.19 47.41 17.15
C PHE A 5 26.57 46.23 17.88
N TYR A 6 26.78 46.21 19.20
CA TYR A 6 26.02 45.49 20.21
C TYR A 6 24.98 46.46 20.78
N TYR A 7 23.79 45.97 21.12
CA TYR A 7 22.95 46.60 22.15
C TYR A 7 22.40 45.53 23.10
N ASN A 8 22.89 45.60 24.34
CA ASN A 8 22.29 45.03 25.54
C ASN A 8 21.27 46.04 26.08
N ILE A 9 20.08 45.60 26.51
CA ILE A 9 19.24 46.36 27.46
C ILE A 9 18.65 45.42 28.52
N HIS A 10 19.19 45.59 29.72
CA HIS A 10 18.70 45.47 31.09
C HIS A 10 17.40 44.71 31.45
N PHE A 11 17.61 43.75 32.36
CA PHE A 11 16.64 43.23 33.34
C PHE A 11 16.20 44.30 34.35
N LEU A 12 14.91 44.30 34.68
CA LEU A 12 14.34 44.94 35.87
C LEU A 12 13.63 43.87 36.70
N ILE A 13 14.14 43.63 37.90
CA ILE A 13 13.55 42.80 38.96
C ILE A 13 12.88 43.75 39.95
N PRO A 14 11.65 43.49 40.41
CA PRO A 14 11.23 43.87 41.73
C PRO A 14 11.25 42.66 42.67
N VAL A 15 11.94 42.86 43.78
CA VAL A 15 12.00 42.01 44.97
C VAL A 15 10.67 42.07 45.71
N LEU A 16 10.10 40.92 46.09
CA LEU A 16 9.19 40.79 47.23
C LEU A 16 9.45 39.45 47.94
N LYS A 17 9.71 39.53 49.25
CA LYS A 17 9.91 38.40 50.19
C LYS A 17 8.59 38.09 50.94
N PRO A 18 8.51 36.96 51.69
CA PRO A 18 7.38 36.03 51.65
C PRO A 18 6.42 36.15 52.84
N ALA A 19 5.19 35.64 52.68
CA ALA A 19 4.38 35.15 53.80
C ALA A 19 3.21 34.29 53.30
N GLY A 20 2.96 33.18 54.00
CA GLY A 20 1.60 32.69 54.23
C GLY A 20 1.11 31.56 53.32
N LEU A 21 1.36 30.32 53.75
CA LEU A 21 0.62 29.14 53.36
C LEU A 21 -0.87 29.30 53.73
N VAL A 22 -1.79 29.27 52.76
CA VAL A 22 -3.21 28.96 52.98
C VAL A 22 -3.67 28.01 51.88
N LEU A 23 -3.99 26.80 52.30
CA LEU A 23 -4.66 25.76 51.53
C LEU A 23 -6.09 26.23 51.21
N MET A 24 -6.40 26.49 49.94
CA MET A 24 -7.76 26.77 49.49
C MET A 24 -8.16 25.74 48.43
N VAL A 25 -9.01 24.80 48.85
CA VAL A 25 -9.74 23.87 48.01
C VAL A 25 -10.78 24.68 47.23
N PHE A 26 -10.63 24.78 45.91
CA PHE A 26 -11.66 25.32 45.04
C PHE A 26 -12.50 24.17 44.47
N PHE A 27 -13.74 24.08 44.95
CA PHE A 27 -14.83 23.39 44.26
C PHE A 27 -15.18 24.20 42.99
N ALA A 28 -14.83 23.68 41.81
CA ALA A 28 -15.37 24.15 40.55
C ALA A 28 -16.55 23.25 40.17
N SER A 29 -17.75 23.67 40.57
CA SER A 29 -19.02 23.15 40.09
C SER A 29 -19.22 23.57 38.63
N CYS A 30 -18.90 22.68 37.68
CA CYS A 30 -19.34 22.82 36.30
C CYS A 30 -20.81 22.41 36.20
N PHE A 31 -21.66 23.37 35.82
CA PHE A 31 -23.03 23.13 35.39
C PHE A 31 -23.02 22.22 34.15
N PHE A 32 -23.55 21.01 34.29
CA PHE A 32 -24.01 20.21 33.14
C PHE A 32 -25.28 20.85 32.59
N ILE A 33 -25.17 21.56 31.47
CA ILE A 33 -26.32 21.79 30.60
C ILE A 33 -26.50 20.50 29.81
N SER A 34 -27.48 19.69 30.20
CA SER A 34 -27.97 18.59 29.39
C SER A 34 -28.70 19.16 28.17
N ALA A 35 -27.97 19.38 27.08
CA ALA A 35 -28.62 19.44 25.78
C ALA A 35 -29.05 18.00 25.44
N MET A 36 -30.30 17.66 25.74
CA MET A 36 -30.97 16.51 25.13
C MET A 36 -31.04 16.78 23.63
N GLY A 37 -30.00 16.39 22.92
CA GLY A 37 -30.03 16.29 21.46
C GLY A 37 -31.08 15.26 21.10
N GLN A 38 -32.08 15.68 20.33
CA GLN A 38 -33.00 14.78 19.66
C GLN A 38 -32.21 13.74 18.86
N PRO A 39 -32.66 12.49 18.75
CA PRO A 39 -31.97 11.51 17.94
C PRO A 39 -31.98 12.02 16.50
N GLN A 40 -30.80 12.29 15.95
CA GLN A 40 -30.67 12.44 14.50
C GLN A 40 -30.92 11.06 13.90
N ASP A 41 -32.15 10.91 13.45
CA ASP A 41 -32.64 9.81 12.65
C ASP A 41 -31.77 9.67 11.37
N GLY A 42 -31.26 8.47 11.10
CA GLY A 42 -31.01 8.04 9.72
C GLY A 42 -29.61 8.17 9.09
N ARG A 43 -28.48 8.15 9.82
CA ARG A 43 -27.20 7.77 9.17
C ARG A 43 -27.15 6.26 9.01
N LYS A 44 -27.68 5.74 7.90
CA LYS A 44 -27.29 4.41 7.43
C LYS A 44 -25.78 4.45 7.17
N ASN A 45 -25.01 3.65 7.91
CA ASN A 45 -23.61 3.41 7.59
C ASN A 45 -23.56 2.78 6.18
N ASN A 46 -23.24 3.59 5.17
CA ASN A 46 -22.98 3.14 3.81
C ASN A 46 -21.58 2.53 3.69
N SER A 47 -21.14 1.76 4.69
CA SER A 47 -19.94 0.93 4.55
C SER A 47 -20.28 -0.21 3.58
N PRO A 48 -19.35 -0.69 2.75
CA PRO A 48 -19.59 -1.84 1.90
C PRO A 48 -19.89 -3.05 2.80
N SER A 49 -21.17 -3.40 2.97
CA SER A 49 -21.54 -4.66 3.64
C SER A 49 -21.13 -5.83 2.75
N SER A 50 -20.82 -6.97 3.37
CA SER A 50 -20.54 -8.24 2.70
C SER A 50 -21.64 -8.65 1.71
N GLU A 51 -22.86 -8.12 1.87
CA GLU A 51 -24.02 -8.33 1.00
C GLU A 51 -23.90 -7.71 -0.40
N THR A 52 -22.87 -6.90 -0.66
CA THR A 52 -22.64 -6.24 -1.96
C THR A 52 -21.68 -6.99 -2.89
N PHE A 53 -20.99 -8.03 -2.41
CA PHE A 53 -20.09 -8.81 -3.25
C PHE A 53 -20.86 -9.70 -4.23
N PRO A 54 -20.44 -9.78 -5.51
CA PRO A 54 -20.94 -10.82 -6.39
C PRO A 54 -20.50 -12.19 -5.85
N LYS A 55 -21.26 -13.23 -6.18
CA LYS A 55 -20.87 -14.60 -5.82
C LYS A 55 -19.53 -14.93 -6.48
N LEU A 56 -18.50 -15.22 -5.66
CA LEU A 56 -17.18 -15.58 -6.15
C LEU A 56 -17.09 -17.07 -6.52
N ILE A 57 -16.27 -17.37 -7.52
CA ILE A 57 -15.83 -18.71 -7.89
C ILE A 57 -14.32 -18.75 -7.72
N PHE A 58 -13.85 -19.62 -6.83
CA PHE A 58 -12.42 -19.79 -6.54
C PHE A 58 -11.78 -20.82 -7.47
N ALA A 59 -10.51 -20.60 -7.81
CA ALA A 59 -9.70 -21.59 -8.50
C ALA A 59 -9.57 -22.87 -7.68
N LYS A 60 -9.55 -24.02 -8.36
CA LYS A 60 -9.30 -25.31 -7.72
C LYS A 60 -7.81 -25.58 -7.75
N ILE A 61 -7.12 -25.18 -6.68
CA ILE A 61 -5.69 -25.39 -6.50
C ILE A 61 -5.52 -26.46 -5.41
N PRO A 62 -5.03 -27.67 -5.72
CA PRO A 62 -4.81 -28.71 -4.71
C PRO A 62 -3.86 -28.24 -3.60
N GLY A 63 -4.22 -28.44 -2.34
CA GLY A 63 -3.40 -28.06 -1.17
C GLY A 63 -3.58 -26.61 -0.72
N ALA A 64 -4.04 -25.72 -1.60
CA ALA A 64 -4.34 -24.34 -1.25
C ALA A 64 -5.56 -24.18 -0.31
N PRO A 65 -5.59 -23.12 0.53
CA PRO A 65 -6.71 -22.85 1.41
C PRO A 65 -7.99 -22.52 0.64
N LYS A 66 -9.12 -22.99 1.17
CA LYS A 66 -10.46 -22.57 0.74
C LYS A 66 -10.83 -21.28 1.46
N LEU A 67 -10.81 -20.18 0.73
CA LEU A 67 -11.13 -18.86 1.29
C LEU A 67 -12.63 -18.68 1.56
N SER A 68 -12.95 -17.96 2.63
CA SER A 68 -14.29 -17.48 2.95
C SER A 68 -14.69 -16.32 2.03
N ASP A 69 -15.95 -15.89 2.14
CA ASP A 69 -16.36 -14.61 1.55
C ASP A 69 -15.55 -13.44 2.14
N PRO A 70 -15.31 -12.37 1.37
CA PRO A 70 -14.61 -11.18 1.85
C PRO A 70 -15.36 -10.48 2.99
N GLN A 71 -14.60 -10.11 4.02
CA GLN A 71 -15.08 -9.38 5.18
C GLN A 71 -14.34 -8.06 5.27
N LEU A 72 -15.05 -6.94 5.22
CA LEU A 72 -14.44 -5.63 5.45
C LEU A 72 -13.90 -5.58 6.88
N LEU A 73 -12.62 -5.20 7.04
CA LEU A 73 -12.06 -4.98 8.37
C LEU A 73 -12.63 -3.70 8.97
N MET A 74 -13.19 -3.86 10.17
CA MET A 74 -13.85 -2.81 10.92
C MET A 74 -13.08 -2.49 12.20
N GLY A 75 -13.05 -1.21 12.55
CA GLY A 75 -12.80 -0.75 13.90
C GLY A 75 -14.03 -0.98 14.78
N ARG A 76 -14.22 -0.12 15.77
CA ARG A 76 -15.38 -0.21 16.67
C ARG A 76 -16.66 0.25 15.98
N THR A 77 -16.57 1.30 15.16
CA THR A 77 -17.74 1.89 14.49
C THR A 77 -17.56 2.10 13.00
N GLU A 78 -16.32 2.21 12.52
CA GLU A 78 -16.01 2.58 11.13
C GLU A 78 -15.06 1.56 10.47
N PRO A 79 -15.01 1.49 9.12
CA PRO A 79 -14.01 0.70 8.43
C PRO A 79 -12.58 1.14 8.76
N LEU A 80 -11.65 0.18 8.79
CA LEU A 80 -10.22 0.50 8.86
C LEU A 80 -9.76 0.95 7.47
N ILE A 81 -9.33 2.21 7.37
CA ILE A 81 -9.04 2.85 6.09
C ILE A 81 -7.63 3.43 6.01
N SER A 82 -7.12 3.53 4.78
CA SER A 82 -6.08 4.50 4.45
C SER A 82 -6.64 5.72 3.72
N GLU A 83 -5.95 6.84 3.89
CA GLU A 83 -6.25 8.12 3.24
C GLU A 83 -5.15 8.44 2.22
N GLY A 84 -4.93 9.72 1.91
CA GLY A 84 -4.03 10.15 0.85
C GLY A 84 -4.70 9.93 -0.50
N MET A 85 -4.10 9.17 -1.40
CA MET A 85 -4.67 8.78 -2.70
C MET A 85 -5.47 7.46 -2.65
N GLY A 86 -5.78 6.98 -1.44
CA GLY A 86 -6.68 5.84 -1.24
C GLY A 86 -6.05 4.47 -1.42
N TRP A 87 -4.72 4.37 -1.44
CA TRP A 87 -4.07 3.07 -1.56
C TRP A 87 -3.90 2.42 -0.21
N ALA A 88 -4.29 1.15 -0.12
CA ALA A 88 -4.11 0.32 1.07
C ALA A 88 -3.18 -0.84 0.73
N ALA A 89 -1.99 -0.83 1.31
CA ALA A 89 -1.08 -1.98 1.31
C ALA A 89 -1.07 -2.61 2.71
N PRO A 90 -1.92 -3.62 2.97
CA PRO A 90 -2.00 -4.23 4.29
C PRO A 90 -0.70 -4.99 4.61
N ALA A 91 -0.32 -5.00 5.87
CA ALA A 91 0.69 -5.88 6.44
C ALA A 91 0.35 -6.17 7.89
N ILE A 92 0.82 -7.30 8.41
CA ILE A 92 0.55 -7.74 9.77
C ILE A 92 1.85 -7.89 10.54
N TYR A 93 1.90 -7.26 11.72
CA TYR A 93 3.06 -7.26 12.59
C TYR A 93 2.67 -6.96 14.03
N ASP A 94 3.35 -7.56 15.01
CA ASP A 94 3.21 -7.17 16.42
C ASP A 94 3.98 -5.86 16.64
N TRP A 95 3.28 -4.74 16.50
CA TRP A 95 3.88 -3.42 16.44
C TRP A 95 4.30 -2.94 17.82
N ASN A 96 3.51 -3.21 18.85
CA ASN A 96 3.80 -2.77 20.21
C ASN A 96 4.53 -3.83 21.07
N GLY A 97 4.77 -5.03 20.53
CA GLY A 97 5.46 -6.12 21.22
C GLY A 97 4.59 -6.80 22.28
N ASP A 98 3.26 -6.72 22.16
CA ASP A 98 2.32 -7.30 23.13
C ASP A 98 1.92 -8.76 22.81
N GLY A 99 2.52 -9.34 21.76
CA GLY A 99 2.29 -10.70 21.30
C GLY A 99 1.04 -10.86 20.43
N LYS A 100 0.47 -9.77 19.92
CA LYS A 100 -0.70 -9.81 19.04
C LYS A 100 -0.40 -9.23 17.66
N LYS A 101 -1.05 -9.79 16.64
CA LYS A 101 -1.07 -9.23 15.29
C LYS A 101 -1.75 -7.87 15.24
N ASP A 102 -0.99 -6.81 14.98
CA ASP A 102 -1.52 -5.48 14.63
C ASP A 102 -1.66 -5.32 13.11
N LEU A 103 -2.60 -4.48 12.68
CA LEU A 103 -2.82 -4.18 11.26
C LEU A 103 -2.03 -2.93 10.87
N LEU A 104 -1.09 -3.10 9.95
CA LEU A 104 -0.41 -2.01 9.28
C LEU A 104 -1.05 -1.75 7.91
N ILE A 105 -1.19 -0.49 7.53
CA ILE A 105 -1.65 -0.10 6.19
C ILE A 105 -0.69 0.93 5.62
N GLY A 106 0.10 0.51 4.63
CA GLY A 106 0.93 1.41 3.85
C GLY A 106 0.10 2.25 2.89
N GLU A 107 0.42 3.54 2.79
CA GLU A 107 -0.40 4.53 2.09
C GLU A 107 0.38 5.24 0.97
N PHE A 108 -0.33 5.92 0.09
CA PHE A 108 0.25 6.82 -0.91
C PHE A 108 -0.27 8.24 -0.72
N GLY A 109 0.63 9.21 -0.58
CA GLY A 109 0.29 10.63 -0.43
C GLY A 109 -0.35 11.00 0.91
N SER A 110 -0.13 10.22 1.98
CA SER A 110 -0.74 10.49 3.29
C SER A 110 0.03 11.50 4.15
N GLY A 111 1.30 11.75 3.87
CA GLY A 111 2.02 12.88 4.46
C GLY A 111 1.70 14.16 3.72
N LEU A 112 0.92 15.06 4.31
CA LEU A 112 0.56 16.34 3.68
C LEU A 112 1.20 17.51 4.43
N GLU A 113 1.96 18.33 3.70
CA GLU A 113 2.31 19.69 4.09
C GLU A 113 1.21 20.65 3.63
N ASN A 114 0.75 21.51 4.52
CA ASN A 114 -0.32 22.50 4.29
C ASN A 114 -1.61 21.93 3.69
N LYS A 115 -1.91 20.64 3.93
CA LYS A 115 -3.08 19.93 3.40
C LYS A 115 -3.14 19.83 1.86
N GLU A 116 -2.07 20.17 1.15
CA GLU A 116 -2.06 20.22 -0.33
C GLU A 116 -0.85 19.53 -0.96
N ARG A 117 0.26 19.38 -0.23
CA ARG A 117 1.50 18.83 -0.78
C ARG A 117 1.85 17.51 -0.12
N ALA A 118 1.85 16.43 -0.89
CA ALA A 118 2.43 15.17 -0.43
C ALA A 118 3.94 15.35 -0.12
N VAL A 119 4.31 15.19 1.15
CA VAL A 119 5.69 15.23 1.65
C VAL A 119 6.24 13.86 2.05
N GLY A 120 5.38 12.84 2.08
CA GLY A 120 5.79 11.47 2.36
C GLY A 120 4.65 10.48 2.20
N ASN A 121 5.02 9.22 2.15
CA ASN A 121 4.12 8.08 2.17
C ASN A 121 4.36 7.36 3.49
N PHE A 122 3.32 7.25 4.31
CA PHE A 122 3.43 6.71 5.66
C PHE A 122 2.75 5.33 5.76
N VAL A 123 2.92 4.71 6.92
CA VAL A 123 2.23 3.46 7.28
C VAL A 123 1.42 3.73 8.53
N ARG A 124 0.11 3.49 8.47
CA ARG A 124 -0.76 3.48 9.65
C ARG A 124 -0.59 2.17 10.39
N VAL A 125 -0.77 2.20 11.71
CA VAL A 125 -0.97 1.01 12.53
C VAL A 125 -2.26 1.14 13.33
N TYR A 126 -3.06 0.08 13.25
CA TYR A 126 -4.23 -0.15 14.08
C TYR A 126 -3.86 -1.27 15.04
N GLN A 127 -3.73 -0.94 16.32
CA GLN A 127 -3.37 -1.90 17.35
C GLN A 127 -4.52 -2.86 17.66
N ASN A 128 -4.18 -4.13 17.85
CA ASN A 128 -5.09 -5.20 18.19
C ASN A 128 -5.44 -5.16 19.69
N THR A 129 -6.66 -4.71 19.95
CA THR A 129 -7.29 -4.68 21.27
C THR A 129 -7.94 -6.00 21.67
N GLY A 130 -8.00 -6.95 20.73
CA GLY A 130 -8.55 -8.30 20.91
C GLY A 130 -7.49 -9.29 21.39
N THR A 131 -7.54 -10.49 20.81
CA THR A 131 -6.52 -11.54 21.05
C THR A 131 -5.76 -11.82 19.77
N ASP A 132 -4.63 -12.51 19.88
CA ASP A 132 -3.84 -12.87 18.70
C ASP A 132 -4.58 -13.80 17.72
N LYS A 133 -5.53 -14.61 18.21
CA LYS A 133 -6.38 -15.52 17.41
C LYS A 133 -7.73 -14.92 16.99
N ASP A 134 -8.08 -13.76 17.54
CA ASP A 134 -9.32 -13.03 17.25
C ASP A 134 -9.02 -11.53 17.30
N PRO A 135 -8.31 -11.00 16.29
CA PRO A 135 -7.92 -9.60 16.26
C PRO A 135 -9.12 -8.65 16.24
N LYS A 136 -9.05 -7.59 17.04
CA LYS A 136 -10.07 -6.53 17.11
C LYS A 136 -9.42 -5.17 17.17
N PHE A 137 -9.93 -4.21 16.41
CA PHE A 137 -9.31 -2.90 16.28
C PHE A 137 -10.22 -1.80 16.81
N SER A 138 -9.61 -0.74 17.33
CA SER A 138 -10.32 0.51 17.61
C SER A 138 -10.40 1.38 16.34
N ASP A 139 -11.18 2.47 16.38
CA ASP A 139 -11.20 3.45 15.28
C ASP A 139 -9.94 4.35 15.27
N TYR A 140 -9.06 4.21 16.27
CA TYR A 140 -7.83 4.97 16.38
C TYR A 140 -6.68 4.28 15.65
N PHE A 141 -5.85 5.09 14.99
CA PHE A 141 -4.57 4.68 14.42
C PHE A 141 -3.47 5.65 14.82
N GLU A 142 -2.23 5.18 14.72
CA GLU A 142 -1.05 6.03 14.70
C GLU A 142 -0.20 5.75 13.45
N TYR A 143 0.79 6.60 13.20
CA TYR A 143 1.78 6.31 12.16
C TYR A 143 2.98 5.57 12.75
N VAL A 144 3.47 4.59 12.00
CA VAL A 144 4.70 3.83 12.27
C VAL A 144 5.88 4.79 12.43
N ARG A 145 6.70 4.58 13.46
CA ARG A 145 7.87 5.41 13.83
C ARG A 145 9.10 4.55 14.12
N PRO A 146 10.33 5.08 13.97
CA PRO A 146 11.56 4.36 14.29
C PRO A 146 11.54 3.75 15.69
N ASN A 147 11.32 4.56 16.73
CA ASN A 147 11.12 4.07 18.09
C ASN A 147 9.64 3.73 18.29
N ARG A 148 9.36 2.46 18.55
CA ARG A 148 7.99 1.92 18.69
C ARG A 148 7.31 2.29 20.01
N PHE A 149 8.09 2.68 21.01
CA PHE A 149 7.61 3.06 22.34
C PHE A 149 7.49 4.58 22.52
N ALA A 150 8.02 5.36 21.58
CA ALA A 150 7.97 6.81 21.63
C ALA A 150 6.68 7.35 21.01
N GLY A 151 5.87 8.04 21.82
CA GLY A 151 4.69 8.76 21.33
C GLY A 151 4.98 10.01 20.47
N SER A 152 6.26 10.31 20.20
CA SER A 152 6.71 11.48 19.44
C SER A 152 7.89 11.12 18.53
N GLY A 153 7.93 11.71 17.33
CA GLY A 153 8.99 11.49 16.35
C GLY A 153 8.46 11.53 14.92
N THR A 154 9.36 11.66 13.94
CA THR A 154 9.02 11.62 12.51
C THR A 154 8.61 10.20 12.11
N PRO A 155 7.43 10.02 11.50
CA PRO A 155 7.02 8.72 10.97
C PRO A 155 8.03 8.14 9.97
N LEU A 156 8.09 6.80 9.89
CA LEU A 156 8.77 6.15 8.79
C LEU A 156 8.11 6.57 7.48
N SER A 157 8.94 6.92 6.51
CA SER A 157 8.44 7.46 5.25
C SER A 157 9.35 7.12 4.09
N ILE A 158 8.73 6.99 2.94
CA ILE A 158 9.42 7.03 1.66
C ILE A 158 8.91 8.20 0.84
N PHE A 159 9.81 8.91 0.18
CA PHE A 159 9.42 9.90 -0.81
C PHE A 159 9.25 9.24 -2.17
N THR A 160 8.05 9.33 -2.72
CA THR A 160 7.79 8.96 -4.10
C THR A 160 6.60 9.77 -4.63
N TRP A 161 6.68 10.18 -5.89
CA TRP A 161 5.83 11.23 -6.45
C TRP A 161 4.72 10.71 -7.36
N CYS A 162 4.87 9.50 -7.88
CA CYS A 162 3.85 8.72 -8.57
C CYS A 162 4.15 7.26 -8.25
N CYS A 163 3.56 6.33 -8.99
CA CYS A 163 2.39 5.68 -8.50
C CYS A 163 2.74 4.39 -7.75
N LEU A 164 3.47 4.50 -6.62
CA LEU A 164 3.60 3.44 -5.62
C LEU A 164 3.49 4.01 -4.20
N GLY A 165 2.68 3.43 -3.31
CA GLY A 165 2.62 3.84 -1.89
C GLY A 165 3.79 3.28 -1.09
N PHE A 166 3.81 3.51 0.22
CA PHE A 166 4.56 2.63 1.10
C PHE A 166 3.91 1.24 1.02
N THR A 167 4.63 0.22 0.57
CA THR A 167 4.14 -1.16 0.50
C THR A 167 4.97 -2.01 1.45
N PRO A 168 4.59 -2.08 2.75
CA PRO A 168 5.39 -2.77 3.74
C PRO A 168 5.42 -4.27 3.46
N GLN A 169 6.62 -4.84 3.41
CA GLN A 169 6.90 -6.26 3.59
C GLN A 169 7.50 -6.44 4.98
N ILE A 170 7.05 -7.46 5.70
CA ILE A 170 7.50 -7.77 7.06
C ILE A 170 8.31 -9.05 6.98
N VAL A 171 9.64 -8.93 7.08
CA VAL A 171 10.57 -10.04 6.84
C VAL A 171 11.82 -9.83 7.69
N ASP A 172 12.39 -10.89 8.25
CA ASP A 172 13.72 -10.83 8.88
C ASP A 172 14.73 -11.08 7.76
N LEU A 173 15.28 -10.01 7.19
CA LEU A 173 16.06 -10.06 5.95
C LEU A 173 17.56 -10.27 6.24
N ASN A 174 18.01 -9.95 7.46
CA ASN A 174 19.40 -10.09 7.89
C ASN A 174 19.59 -11.19 8.96
N ASP A 175 18.58 -12.05 9.20
CA ASP A 175 18.62 -13.19 10.12
C ASP A 175 19.09 -12.82 11.54
N ASP A 176 18.71 -11.64 12.01
CA ASP A 176 19.06 -11.16 13.35
C ASP A 176 17.98 -11.47 14.40
N GLY A 177 16.87 -12.08 13.99
CA GLY A 177 15.74 -12.46 14.82
C GLY A 177 14.68 -11.35 14.96
N TYR A 178 14.91 -10.17 14.40
CA TYR A 178 13.93 -9.09 14.33
C TYR A 178 13.35 -8.98 12.92
N LYS A 179 12.05 -8.71 12.82
CA LYS A 179 11.44 -8.40 11.52
C LYS A 179 11.82 -6.99 11.10
N ASP A 180 12.23 -6.86 9.86
CA ASP A 180 12.43 -5.62 9.13
C ASP A 180 11.16 -5.19 8.40
N ILE A 181 11.09 -3.90 8.07
CA ILE A 181 10.10 -3.37 7.14
C ILE A 181 10.81 -3.04 5.83
N VAL A 182 10.41 -3.69 4.74
CA VAL A 182 10.99 -3.44 3.42
C VAL A 182 9.92 -2.88 2.49
N THR A 183 10.27 -1.87 1.68
CA THR A 183 9.38 -1.33 0.65
C THR A 183 10.17 -0.96 -0.60
N GLY A 184 9.57 -1.24 -1.75
CA GLY A 184 10.05 -0.70 -3.01
C GLY A 184 9.59 0.74 -3.24
N GLN A 185 10.01 1.34 -4.36
CA GLN A 185 9.70 2.71 -4.73
C GLN A 185 9.37 2.81 -6.22
N TYR A 186 8.49 3.74 -6.60
CA TYR A 186 8.14 3.96 -8.00
C TYR A 186 9.32 4.51 -8.81
N GLU A 187 9.94 5.59 -8.32
CA GLU A 187 11.15 6.17 -8.88
C GLU A 187 12.11 6.44 -7.71
N GLN A 188 13.38 6.03 -7.76
CA GLN A 188 14.13 5.45 -8.89
C GLN A 188 14.13 3.92 -8.92
N GLY A 189 13.10 3.28 -8.38
CA GLY A 189 13.08 1.82 -8.27
C GLY A 189 13.90 1.26 -7.12
N GLU A 190 14.38 2.15 -6.24
CA GLU A 190 15.09 1.83 -5.02
C GLU A 190 14.26 0.92 -4.11
N VAL A 191 14.96 0.05 -3.37
CA VAL A 191 14.35 -0.79 -2.34
C VAL A 191 14.90 -0.32 -1.00
N THR A 192 14.01 0.06 -0.09
CA THR A 192 14.38 0.63 1.22
C THR A 192 14.05 -0.36 2.31
N CYS A 193 15.03 -0.72 3.12
CA CYS A 193 14.87 -1.54 4.31
C CYS A 193 14.97 -0.67 5.56
N PHE A 194 13.99 -0.78 6.44
CA PHE A 194 14.03 -0.26 7.79
C PHE A 194 14.37 -1.45 8.70
N TRP A 195 15.63 -1.54 9.09
CA TRP A 195 16.17 -2.65 9.88
C TRP A 195 15.53 -2.71 11.26
N GLY A 196 15.00 -3.87 11.64
CA GLY A 196 14.41 -4.15 12.93
C GLY A 196 15.46 -4.29 14.03
N SER A 197 15.02 -4.11 15.28
CA SER A 197 15.82 -4.27 16.48
C SER A 197 14.91 -4.30 17.71
N GLU A 198 15.47 -4.57 18.88
CA GLU A 198 14.75 -4.46 20.16
C GLU A 198 14.13 -3.07 20.36
N GLU A 199 14.83 -2.00 19.95
CA GLU A 199 14.40 -0.60 20.14
C GLU A 199 13.40 -0.12 19.06
N GLY A 200 13.23 -0.89 17.98
CA GLY A 200 12.39 -0.54 16.84
C GLY A 200 13.14 -0.61 15.52
N PHE A 201 12.91 0.38 14.67
CA PHE A 201 13.36 0.38 13.28
C PHE A 201 14.39 1.46 13.01
N SER A 202 15.32 1.19 12.09
CA SER A 202 16.25 2.18 11.56
C SER A 202 15.53 3.28 10.77
N SER A 203 16.25 4.32 10.33
CA SER A 203 15.68 5.41 9.51
C SER A 203 15.44 5.05 8.03
N GLY A 204 15.73 3.81 7.63
CA GLY A 204 15.61 3.35 6.26
C GLY A 204 16.93 3.46 5.49
N GLU A 205 17.36 2.35 4.92
CA GLU A 205 18.58 2.22 4.12
C GLU A 205 18.26 1.61 2.75
N LYS A 206 18.99 2.02 1.72
CA LYS A 206 18.82 1.47 0.37
C LYS A 206 19.54 0.14 0.28
N LEU A 207 18.82 -0.91 -0.11
CA LEU A 207 19.42 -2.22 -0.29
C LEU A 207 20.35 -2.22 -1.51
N PRO A 208 21.60 -2.70 -1.35
CA PRO A 208 22.58 -2.69 -2.43
C PRO A 208 22.16 -3.66 -3.54
N GLN A 209 22.17 -3.15 -4.76
CA GLN A 209 21.75 -3.86 -5.97
C GLN A 209 22.78 -3.64 -7.08
N GLU A 210 23.15 -4.69 -7.81
CA GLU A 210 23.94 -4.54 -9.03
C GLU A 210 23.21 -3.67 -10.06
N GLY A 211 23.96 -2.88 -10.82
CA GLY A 211 23.40 -1.87 -11.75
C GLY A 211 23.02 -0.53 -11.10
N ASN A 212 22.76 -0.51 -9.79
CA ASN A 212 22.37 0.63 -8.96
C ASN A 212 21.15 1.41 -9.50
N PRO A 213 19.96 1.34 -8.87
CA PRO A 213 18.77 2.07 -9.31
C PRO A 213 18.94 3.60 -9.33
N SER A 214 19.87 4.15 -8.56
CA SER A 214 20.00 5.59 -8.39
C SER A 214 20.41 6.30 -9.69
N GLY A 215 19.80 7.46 -9.93
CA GLY A 215 20.07 8.34 -11.07
C GLY A 215 19.41 7.95 -12.40
N LYS A 216 18.70 6.82 -12.48
CA LYS A 216 18.17 6.27 -13.76
C LYS A 216 16.93 7.04 -14.22
N LYS A 217 16.98 7.59 -15.44
CA LYS A 217 15.96 8.51 -15.98
C LYS A 217 15.77 8.42 -17.50
N ASN A 218 16.35 7.46 -18.20
CA ASN A 218 16.26 7.39 -19.66
C ASN A 218 15.08 6.49 -20.10
N PRO A 219 13.93 7.05 -20.53
CA PRO A 219 12.77 6.27 -20.94
C PRO A 219 12.88 5.73 -22.38
N ASN A 220 13.95 6.06 -23.10
CA ASN A 220 14.12 5.67 -24.50
C ASN A 220 14.94 4.38 -24.66
N LEU A 221 15.46 3.83 -23.57
CA LEU A 221 16.19 2.56 -23.58
C LEU A 221 15.20 1.40 -23.38
N PRO A 222 15.43 0.25 -24.03
CA PRO A 222 14.59 -0.93 -23.82
C PRO A 222 14.61 -1.34 -22.35
N LEU A 223 13.51 -1.89 -21.84
CA LEU A 223 13.40 -2.24 -20.41
C LEU A 223 14.35 -3.36 -19.95
N THR A 224 15.08 -3.99 -20.88
CA THR A 224 16.14 -4.97 -20.64
C THR A 224 17.48 -4.31 -20.37
N ASP A 225 17.62 -3.02 -20.67
CA ASP A 225 18.82 -2.24 -20.40
C ASP A 225 18.78 -1.72 -18.95
N VAL A 226 19.82 -2.01 -18.18
CA VAL A 226 19.95 -1.56 -16.78
C VAL A 226 20.04 -0.04 -16.62
N ASN A 227 20.23 0.71 -17.70
CA ASN A 227 20.18 2.17 -17.71
C ASN A 227 18.80 2.72 -18.07
N SER A 228 17.85 1.86 -18.46
CA SER A 228 16.46 2.24 -18.72
C SER A 228 15.75 2.64 -17.44
N TRP A 229 14.90 3.66 -17.54
CA TRP A 229 13.99 4.01 -16.46
C TRP A 229 12.98 2.89 -16.19
N GLU A 230 12.45 2.25 -17.25
CA GLU A 230 11.50 1.14 -17.18
C GLU A 230 12.06 -0.15 -16.57
N TYR A 231 13.38 -0.34 -16.58
CA TYR A 231 14.00 -1.47 -15.89
C TYR A 231 13.78 -1.39 -14.36
N TRP A 232 13.83 -0.16 -13.83
CA TRP A 232 13.79 0.11 -12.40
C TRP A 232 12.43 0.61 -11.91
N SER A 233 11.63 1.25 -12.77
CA SER A 233 10.41 1.91 -12.32
C SER A 233 9.37 0.93 -11.76
N TYR A 234 8.57 1.44 -10.81
CA TYR A 234 7.52 0.66 -10.15
C TYR A 234 8.06 -0.59 -9.41
N SER A 235 9.20 -0.47 -8.72
CA SER A 235 9.70 -1.59 -7.90
C SER A 235 8.73 -1.86 -6.74
N THR A 236 7.99 -2.96 -6.82
CA THR A 236 7.38 -3.61 -5.66
C THR A 236 8.15 -4.87 -5.37
N VAL A 237 8.27 -5.26 -4.11
CA VAL A 237 9.18 -6.34 -3.73
C VAL A 237 8.50 -7.34 -2.82
N SER A 238 8.94 -8.58 -2.91
CA SER A 238 8.64 -9.66 -1.97
C SER A 238 9.83 -10.63 -1.98
N PHE A 239 9.99 -11.41 -0.92
CA PHE A 239 11.24 -12.13 -0.63
C PHE A 239 11.00 -13.60 -0.36
N GLY A 240 11.99 -14.43 -0.68
CA GLY A 240 11.97 -15.87 -0.42
C GLY A 240 13.27 -16.53 -0.87
N ASP A 241 13.51 -17.75 -0.38
CA ASP A 241 14.68 -18.56 -0.78
C ASP A 241 14.32 -19.36 -2.04
N PHE A 242 14.69 -18.87 -3.22
CA PHE A 242 14.28 -19.48 -4.49
C PHE A 242 15.27 -20.49 -5.04
N ASP A 243 16.49 -20.55 -4.50
CA ASP A 243 17.51 -21.51 -4.91
C ASP A 243 18.01 -22.44 -3.80
N GLY A 244 17.44 -22.32 -2.60
CA GLY A 244 17.62 -23.23 -1.49
C GLY A 244 18.95 -23.05 -0.75
N ASP A 245 19.60 -21.88 -0.87
CA ASP A 245 20.88 -21.60 -0.21
C ASP A 245 20.74 -21.02 1.21
N GLY A 246 19.49 -20.84 1.66
CA GLY A 246 19.15 -20.46 3.03
C GLY A 246 19.19 -18.96 3.29
N ASP A 247 19.33 -18.14 2.24
CA ASP A 247 19.09 -16.70 2.29
C ASP A 247 17.94 -16.28 1.37
N TYR A 248 17.47 -15.03 1.52
CA TYR A 248 16.32 -14.54 0.79
C TYR A 248 16.74 -13.78 -0.48
N ASP A 249 16.29 -14.29 -1.63
CA ASP A 249 16.25 -13.55 -2.88
C ASP A 249 15.04 -12.59 -2.94
N MET A 250 15.03 -11.75 -3.97
CA MET A 250 14.01 -10.73 -4.16
C MET A 250 13.25 -10.93 -5.47
N ILE A 251 11.93 -11.08 -5.38
CA ILE A 251 11.02 -10.92 -6.51
C ILE A 251 10.62 -9.45 -6.63
N VAL A 252 10.75 -8.89 -7.82
CA VAL A 252 10.45 -7.49 -8.13
C VAL A 252 9.33 -7.38 -9.16
N GLY A 253 8.32 -6.56 -8.86
CA GLY A 253 7.22 -6.21 -9.76
C GLY A 253 7.48 -4.97 -10.62
N GLY A 254 6.41 -4.45 -11.24
CA GLY A 254 6.43 -3.35 -12.20
C GLY A 254 6.03 -3.79 -13.60
N SER A 255 6.71 -3.28 -14.62
CA SER A 255 6.44 -3.61 -16.04
C SER A 255 6.80 -5.05 -16.43
N ALA A 256 7.60 -5.73 -15.60
CA ALA A 256 7.87 -7.16 -15.68
C ALA A 256 8.04 -7.72 -14.27
N LEU A 257 7.71 -9.00 -14.08
CA LEU A 257 8.12 -9.74 -12.90
C LEU A 257 9.57 -10.19 -13.07
N ARG A 258 10.38 -9.99 -12.04
CA ARG A 258 11.81 -10.29 -12.07
C ARG A 258 12.27 -10.99 -10.80
N LEU A 259 13.26 -11.86 -10.92
CA LEU A 259 13.99 -12.44 -9.80
C LEU A 259 15.37 -11.78 -9.73
N SER A 260 15.79 -11.43 -8.52
CA SER A 260 17.10 -10.85 -8.24
C SER A 260 17.71 -11.66 -7.10
N LYS A 261 18.72 -12.47 -7.45
CA LYS A 261 19.40 -13.33 -6.49
C LYS A 261 20.13 -12.51 -5.43
N ASN A 262 20.09 -12.94 -4.18
CA ASN A 262 21.00 -12.46 -3.16
C ASN A 262 22.40 -13.05 -3.39
N ILE A 263 23.35 -12.16 -3.64
CA ILE A 263 24.78 -12.44 -3.85
C ILE A 263 25.62 -11.94 -2.68
N GLY A 264 24.97 -11.48 -1.61
CA GLY A 264 25.58 -11.10 -0.35
C GLY A 264 25.70 -12.32 0.58
N SER A 265 25.22 -12.14 1.80
CA SER A 265 24.99 -13.24 2.74
C SER A 265 23.61 -13.11 3.36
N LYS A 266 23.16 -14.17 4.02
CA LYS A 266 21.96 -14.18 4.87
C LYS A 266 21.88 -13.01 5.87
N THR A 267 23.03 -12.55 6.38
CA THR A 267 23.10 -11.47 7.38
C THR A 267 23.47 -10.10 6.82
N SER A 268 23.78 -10.02 5.53
CA SER A 268 24.18 -8.79 4.85
C SER A 268 23.76 -8.89 3.38
N PRO A 269 22.44 -8.78 3.10
CA PRO A 269 21.89 -9.03 1.78
C PRO A 269 22.42 -8.02 0.74
N LYS A 270 22.72 -8.53 -0.46
CA LYS A 270 23.06 -7.73 -1.62
C LYS A 270 22.50 -8.41 -2.85
N PHE A 271 21.80 -7.67 -3.70
CA PHE A 271 21.05 -8.27 -4.80
C PHE A 271 21.77 -8.10 -6.14
N ALA A 272 21.72 -9.13 -6.97
CA ALA A 272 22.25 -9.16 -8.33
C ALA A 272 21.40 -8.29 -9.29
N TYR A 273 21.71 -8.35 -10.58
CA TYR A 273 20.77 -7.84 -11.60
C TYR A 273 19.41 -8.52 -11.49
N ARG A 274 18.37 -7.79 -11.86
CA ARG A 274 16.98 -8.28 -11.94
C ARG A 274 16.79 -8.98 -13.28
N GLU A 275 16.72 -10.30 -13.25
CA GLU A 275 16.45 -11.14 -14.40
C GLU A 275 14.96 -11.37 -14.56
N PHE A 276 14.47 -11.55 -15.78
CA PHE A 276 13.05 -11.86 -15.96
C PHE A 276 12.68 -13.14 -15.23
N LEU A 277 11.57 -13.09 -14.50
CA LEU A 277 10.96 -14.31 -14.00
C LEU A 277 10.29 -15.03 -15.17
N LEU A 278 10.62 -16.30 -15.34
CA LEU A 278 10.23 -17.08 -16.51
C LEU A 278 9.15 -18.12 -16.17
N ASP A 279 8.27 -18.37 -17.14
CA ASP A 279 7.35 -19.48 -17.11
C ASP A 279 8.03 -20.82 -17.46
N THR A 280 7.30 -21.92 -17.33
CA THR A 280 7.79 -23.27 -17.70
C THR A 280 8.16 -23.45 -19.18
N GLU A 281 7.80 -22.50 -20.05
CA GLU A 281 8.21 -22.47 -21.47
C GLU A 281 9.44 -21.59 -21.71
N GLY A 282 10.02 -20.99 -20.65
CA GLY A 282 11.17 -20.09 -20.73
C GLY A 282 10.83 -18.67 -21.19
N LYS A 283 9.55 -18.26 -21.15
CA LYS A 283 9.10 -16.91 -21.51
C LYS A 283 8.90 -16.05 -20.27
N SER A 284 9.04 -14.74 -20.40
CA SER A 284 8.72 -13.82 -19.30
C SER A 284 7.28 -13.99 -18.81
N LEU A 285 7.11 -14.07 -17.50
CA LEU A 285 5.83 -14.33 -16.86
C LEU A 285 4.84 -13.18 -17.10
N ARG A 286 3.60 -13.52 -17.48
CA ARG A 286 2.55 -12.55 -17.79
C ARG A 286 1.46 -12.50 -16.73
N VAL A 287 1.13 -11.28 -16.31
CA VAL A 287 0.02 -10.94 -15.41
C VAL A 287 -1.23 -10.57 -16.20
N TYR A 288 -1.07 -10.07 -17.41
CA TYR A 288 -2.17 -9.80 -18.32
C TYR A 288 -1.78 -10.15 -19.74
N ASP A 289 -2.70 -10.76 -20.47
CA ASP A 289 -2.58 -10.98 -21.91
C ASP A 289 -3.51 -10.00 -22.63
N PRO A 290 -2.96 -8.95 -23.29
CA PRO A 290 -3.78 -8.01 -24.05
C PRO A 290 -4.42 -8.70 -25.27
N SER A 291 -5.63 -8.26 -25.59
CA SER A 291 -6.33 -8.61 -26.83
C SER A 291 -5.57 -8.12 -28.07
N GLU A 292 -5.87 -8.70 -29.23
CA GLU A 292 -5.28 -8.23 -30.49
C GLU A 292 -5.59 -6.77 -30.78
N GLU A 293 -6.79 -6.30 -30.41
CA GLU A 293 -7.21 -4.91 -30.54
C GLU A 293 -6.32 -3.98 -29.69
N GLU A 294 -6.06 -4.34 -28.44
CA GLU A 294 -5.16 -3.58 -27.55
C GLU A 294 -3.73 -3.51 -28.11
N LEU A 295 -3.23 -4.63 -28.64
CA LEU A 295 -1.92 -4.68 -29.29
C LEU A 295 -1.85 -3.83 -30.58
N LYS A 296 -2.96 -3.69 -31.31
CA LYS A 296 -3.04 -2.82 -32.51
C LYS A 296 -3.03 -1.34 -32.12
N SER A 297 -3.67 -0.96 -31.01
CA SER A 297 -3.67 0.42 -30.52
C SER A 297 -2.34 0.85 -29.91
N GLU A 298 -1.58 -0.09 -29.35
CA GLU A 298 -0.30 0.17 -28.69
C GLU A 298 0.82 -0.68 -29.31
N LYS A 299 1.35 -0.24 -30.45
CA LYS A 299 2.51 -0.91 -31.06
C LYS A 299 3.67 -0.94 -30.07
N GLY A 300 4.23 -2.12 -29.82
CA GLY A 300 5.33 -2.27 -28.87
C GLY A 300 4.88 -2.55 -27.43
N TYR A 301 3.57 -2.76 -27.18
CA TYR A 301 3.02 -2.87 -25.82
C TYR A 301 3.73 -3.91 -24.97
N LEU A 302 3.89 -5.13 -25.51
CA LEU A 302 4.51 -6.24 -24.78
C LEU A 302 6.03 -6.09 -24.68
N GLU A 303 6.65 -5.45 -25.67
CA GLU A 303 8.05 -5.03 -25.58
C GLU A 303 8.27 -3.94 -24.53
N LYS A 304 7.23 -3.20 -24.12
CA LYS A 304 7.28 -2.19 -23.05
C LYS A 304 6.84 -2.75 -21.70
N TYR A 305 5.87 -3.66 -21.69
CA TYR A 305 5.29 -4.28 -20.50
C TYR A 305 5.28 -5.81 -20.66
N PRO A 306 6.40 -6.52 -20.41
CA PRO A 306 6.42 -7.97 -20.53
C PRO A 306 5.46 -8.69 -19.57
N ALA A 307 5.14 -8.10 -18.41
CA ALA A 307 4.08 -8.61 -17.55
C ALA A 307 2.66 -8.37 -18.11
N GLY A 308 2.53 -7.63 -19.21
CA GLY A 308 1.27 -7.15 -19.78
C GLY A 308 0.63 -5.99 -19.01
N VAL A 309 1.27 -5.52 -17.94
CA VAL A 309 0.86 -4.38 -17.12
C VAL A 309 2.10 -3.60 -16.69
N ALA A 310 1.93 -2.31 -16.37
CA ALA A 310 3.03 -1.45 -15.88
C ALA A 310 3.31 -1.61 -14.37
N ASN A 311 2.42 -2.29 -13.65
CA ASN A 311 2.28 -2.17 -12.20
C ASN A 311 1.96 -3.51 -11.53
N ALA A 312 2.63 -4.60 -11.96
CA ALA A 312 2.52 -5.90 -11.31
C ALA A 312 3.06 -5.82 -9.88
N VAL A 313 2.38 -6.45 -8.93
CA VAL A 313 2.78 -6.48 -7.52
C VAL A 313 2.78 -7.91 -7.00
N PRO A 314 3.97 -8.49 -6.78
CA PRO A 314 4.11 -9.85 -6.31
C PRO A 314 3.99 -9.95 -4.78
N HIS A 315 3.49 -11.08 -4.31
CA HIS A 315 3.58 -11.53 -2.94
C HIS A 315 3.99 -13.01 -2.96
N VAL A 316 5.15 -13.31 -2.38
CA VAL A 316 5.75 -14.64 -2.33
C VAL A 316 5.17 -15.42 -1.15
N VAL A 317 4.69 -16.63 -1.41
CA VAL A 317 4.13 -17.52 -0.40
C VAL A 317 4.04 -18.94 -0.95
N ASP A 318 4.28 -19.98 -0.16
CA ASP A 318 3.86 -21.35 -0.51
C ASP A 318 2.34 -21.44 -0.30
N TRP A 319 1.56 -21.17 -1.35
CA TRP A 319 0.11 -21.01 -1.23
C TRP A 319 -0.59 -22.36 -1.27
N ASP A 320 -0.07 -23.29 -2.06
CA ASP A 320 -0.64 -24.61 -2.23
C ASP A 320 -0.01 -25.70 -1.35
N ASN A 321 0.94 -25.30 -0.49
CA ASN A 321 1.58 -26.14 0.52
C ASN A 321 2.28 -27.35 -0.10
N ASP A 322 2.90 -27.17 -1.26
CA ASP A 322 3.72 -28.18 -1.93
C ASP A 322 5.21 -28.08 -1.58
N GLY A 323 5.61 -27.03 -0.84
CA GLY A 323 6.97 -26.76 -0.40
C GLY A 323 7.80 -25.96 -1.40
N VAL A 324 7.23 -25.54 -2.53
CA VAL A 324 7.81 -24.59 -3.48
C VAL A 324 7.12 -23.25 -3.31
N LEU A 325 7.89 -22.16 -3.34
CA LEU A 325 7.31 -20.82 -3.23
C LEU A 325 6.46 -20.51 -4.46
N ASP A 326 5.24 -20.01 -4.25
CA ASP A 326 4.34 -19.50 -5.28
C ASP A 326 4.31 -17.97 -5.29
N LEU A 327 3.59 -17.40 -6.26
CA LEU A 327 3.27 -15.97 -6.28
C LEU A 327 1.76 -15.73 -6.29
N LEU A 328 1.32 -14.85 -5.40
CA LEU A 328 0.07 -14.11 -5.55
C LEU A 328 0.39 -12.73 -6.13
N VAL A 329 -0.12 -12.43 -7.33
CA VAL A 329 0.20 -11.18 -8.03
C VAL A 329 -1.06 -10.34 -8.22
N THR A 330 -0.99 -9.08 -7.80
CA THR A 330 -2.00 -8.06 -8.09
C THR A 330 -1.48 -7.04 -9.11
N ASN A 331 -2.35 -6.12 -9.52
CA ASN A 331 -2.03 -5.08 -10.50
C ASN A 331 -2.92 -3.84 -10.26
N GLY A 332 -2.99 -2.92 -11.23
CA GLY A 332 -3.81 -1.71 -11.13
C GLY A 332 -5.32 -1.96 -11.04
N TYR A 333 -5.83 -3.10 -11.48
CA TYR A 333 -7.24 -3.53 -11.39
C TYR A 333 -8.29 -2.46 -11.77
N TYR A 334 -8.00 -1.65 -12.80
CA TYR A 334 -8.84 -0.49 -13.17
C TYR A 334 -9.59 -0.67 -14.50
N LYS A 335 -9.33 -1.75 -15.25
CA LYS A 335 -9.99 -2.06 -16.53
C LYS A 335 -10.48 -3.50 -16.60
N ASN A 336 -11.50 -3.73 -17.43
CA ASN A 336 -12.03 -5.06 -17.69
C ASN A 336 -10.92 -6.00 -18.24
N GLY A 337 -11.00 -7.29 -17.89
CA GLY A 337 -9.98 -8.29 -18.19
C GLY A 337 -8.87 -8.38 -17.14
N PHE A 338 -8.69 -7.38 -16.28
CA PHE A 338 -7.76 -7.50 -15.15
C PHE A 338 -8.36 -8.37 -14.04
N HIS A 339 -7.52 -9.18 -13.41
CA HIS A 339 -7.89 -10.03 -12.28
C HIS A 339 -7.47 -9.40 -10.96
N ALA A 340 -8.28 -9.62 -9.92
CA ALA A 340 -8.06 -9.06 -8.59
C ALA A 340 -6.77 -9.62 -7.98
N VAL A 341 -6.59 -10.94 -8.05
CA VAL A 341 -5.41 -11.68 -7.63
C VAL A 341 -5.18 -12.82 -8.62
N LEU A 342 -3.96 -12.95 -9.12
CA LEU A 342 -3.50 -14.11 -9.90
C LEU A 342 -2.63 -15.01 -9.03
N PHE A 343 -2.84 -16.32 -9.11
CA PHE A 343 -1.98 -17.33 -8.54
C PHE A 343 -1.06 -17.87 -9.63
N PHE A 344 0.24 -17.91 -9.35
CA PHE A 344 1.25 -18.56 -10.17
C PHE A 344 1.93 -19.64 -9.33
N ARG A 345 1.74 -20.90 -9.72
CA ARG A 345 2.43 -22.02 -9.06
C ARG A 345 3.91 -21.96 -9.36
N GLY A 346 4.75 -22.00 -8.33
CA GLY A 346 6.19 -22.16 -8.46
C GLY A 346 6.58 -23.60 -8.77
N VAL A 347 7.61 -23.80 -9.58
CA VAL A 347 8.18 -25.12 -9.85
C VAL A 347 9.71 -25.04 -9.94
N ASN A 348 10.38 -26.00 -9.31
CA ASN A 348 11.83 -26.15 -9.44
C ASN A 348 12.17 -27.05 -10.64
N THR A 349 12.91 -26.50 -11.59
CA THR A 349 13.34 -27.22 -12.81
C THR A 349 14.86 -27.40 -12.83
N SER A 350 15.37 -28.19 -13.78
CA SER A 350 16.82 -28.30 -14.00
C SER A 350 17.48 -26.99 -14.45
N GLU A 351 16.69 -26.00 -14.89
CA GLU A 351 17.15 -24.67 -15.30
C GLU A 351 16.86 -23.59 -14.24
N GLY A 352 16.51 -24.01 -13.02
CA GLY A 352 16.17 -23.15 -11.88
C GLY A 352 14.66 -22.98 -11.67
N TYR A 353 14.31 -22.04 -10.78
CA TYR A 353 12.92 -21.70 -10.45
C TYR A 353 12.17 -21.16 -11.68
N ARG A 354 10.92 -21.62 -11.84
CA ARG A 354 9.97 -21.18 -12.88
C ARG A 354 8.58 -21.06 -12.27
N CYS A 355 7.66 -20.44 -13.00
CA CYS A 355 6.24 -20.48 -12.65
C CYS A 355 5.40 -21.15 -13.75
N GLU A 356 4.33 -21.84 -13.36
CA GLU A 356 3.25 -22.14 -14.29
C GLU A 356 2.54 -20.85 -14.74
N LYS A 357 1.73 -20.93 -15.80
CA LYS A 357 0.90 -19.78 -16.23
C LYS A 357 -0.10 -19.41 -15.14
N GLY A 358 -0.25 -18.10 -14.91
CA GLY A 358 -1.11 -17.59 -13.87
C GLY A 358 -2.59 -17.90 -14.10
N ILE A 359 -3.31 -18.19 -13.03
CA ILE A 359 -4.76 -18.35 -13.03
C ILE A 359 -5.41 -17.38 -12.04
N PRO A 360 -6.61 -16.84 -12.31
CA PRO A 360 -7.30 -15.99 -11.35
C PRO A 360 -7.61 -16.78 -10.09
N LEU A 361 -7.18 -16.30 -8.92
CA LEU A 361 -7.45 -16.96 -7.66
C LEU A 361 -8.96 -17.07 -7.40
N PHE A 362 -9.71 -16.05 -7.83
CA PHE A 362 -11.16 -16.05 -7.89
C PHE A 362 -11.69 -15.09 -8.97
N THR A 363 -12.92 -15.34 -9.41
CA THR A 363 -13.68 -14.47 -10.33
C THR A 363 -15.13 -14.31 -9.86
N ALA A 364 -15.81 -13.26 -10.34
CA ALA A 364 -17.26 -13.14 -10.13
C ALA A 364 -18.02 -14.11 -11.04
N LYS A 365 -18.99 -14.84 -10.47
CA LYS A 365 -19.80 -15.83 -11.20
C LYS A 365 -20.57 -15.23 -12.38
N ASP A 366 -20.99 -13.97 -12.27
CA ASP A 366 -21.74 -13.25 -13.30
C ASP A 366 -20.83 -12.52 -14.31
N GLY A 367 -19.50 -12.67 -14.19
CA GLY A 367 -18.52 -12.01 -15.05
C GLY A 367 -18.31 -10.52 -14.73
N SER A 368 -18.94 -10.00 -13.67
CA SER A 368 -18.70 -8.64 -13.19
C SER A 368 -17.35 -8.50 -12.49
N LYS A 369 -17.06 -7.31 -12.00
CA LYS A 369 -15.88 -7.02 -11.21
C LYS A 369 -15.92 -7.80 -9.88
N ALA A 370 -14.91 -8.62 -9.61
CA ALA A 370 -14.86 -9.50 -8.44
C ALA A 370 -14.64 -8.77 -7.10
N PHE A 371 -14.04 -7.58 -7.13
CA PHE A 371 -13.72 -6.79 -5.94
C PHE A 371 -13.98 -5.30 -6.18
N PRO A 372 -14.35 -4.50 -5.16
CA PRO A 372 -14.51 -3.07 -5.34
C PRO A 372 -13.15 -2.37 -5.49
N GLY A 373 -13.17 -1.22 -6.16
CA GLY A 373 -12.02 -0.34 -6.29
C GLY A 373 -10.93 -0.86 -7.24
N SER A 374 -9.71 -0.39 -7.04
CA SER A 374 -8.56 -0.63 -7.92
C SER A 374 -7.28 -0.71 -7.10
N TRP A 375 -6.13 -0.89 -7.75
CA TRP A 375 -4.80 -0.92 -7.12
C TRP A 375 -4.71 -1.89 -5.94
N LEU A 376 -5.11 -3.14 -6.19
CA LEU A 376 -5.17 -4.15 -5.13
C LEU A 376 -3.77 -4.48 -4.60
N ARG A 377 -3.72 -4.82 -3.32
CA ARG A 377 -2.52 -5.33 -2.63
C ARG A 377 -2.93 -6.47 -1.72
N VAL A 378 -2.12 -7.52 -1.68
CA VAL A 378 -2.38 -8.67 -0.83
C VAL A 378 -1.35 -8.79 0.29
N PHE A 379 -1.77 -9.42 1.37
CA PHE A 379 -0.89 -9.92 2.42
C PHE A 379 -1.44 -11.25 2.92
N VAL A 380 -0.58 -12.26 3.07
CA VAL A 380 -0.96 -13.57 3.58
C VAL A 380 -0.47 -13.74 5.02
N THR A 381 -1.35 -14.23 5.89
CA THR A 381 -1.01 -14.58 7.27
C THR A 381 -2.02 -15.57 7.82
N ASP A 382 -1.64 -16.38 8.81
CA ASP A 382 -2.60 -17.12 9.63
C ASP A 382 -3.22 -16.16 10.65
N TRP A 383 -4.28 -15.46 10.25
CA TRP A 383 -4.94 -14.38 11.00
C TRP A 383 -5.51 -14.87 12.32
N ASN A 384 -6.08 -16.08 12.34
CA ASN A 384 -6.82 -16.63 13.46
C ASN A 384 -6.04 -17.71 14.24
N ASN A 385 -4.77 -17.97 13.89
CA ASN A 385 -3.91 -19.00 14.45
C ASN A 385 -4.47 -20.43 14.31
N ASP A 386 -5.14 -20.76 13.21
CA ASP A 386 -5.65 -22.10 12.92
C ASP A 386 -4.70 -22.96 12.07
N GLY A 387 -3.53 -22.41 11.73
CA GLY A 387 -2.50 -23.04 10.92
C GLY A 387 -2.83 -23.05 9.43
N VAL A 388 -3.74 -22.20 8.96
CA VAL A 388 -4.10 -22.04 7.55
C VAL A 388 -3.86 -20.59 7.13
N ASN A 389 -3.32 -20.41 5.93
CA ASN A 389 -3.12 -19.08 5.36
C ASN A 389 -4.47 -18.40 5.07
N ASP A 390 -4.65 -17.20 5.64
CA ASP A 390 -5.72 -16.26 5.33
C ASP A 390 -5.20 -15.17 4.38
N LEU A 391 -6.12 -14.50 3.68
CA LEU A 391 -5.80 -13.48 2.69
C LEU A 391 -6.37 -12.13 3.09
N LEU A 392 -5.51 -11.13 3.23
CA LEU A 392 -5.91 -9.73 3.28
C LEU A 392 -5.79 -9.11 1.89
N ILE A 393 -6.78 -8.29 1.53
CA ILE A 393 -6.79 -7.53 0.27
C ILE A 393 -7.06 -6.05 0.59
N GLY A 394 -6.07 -5.20 0.33
CA GLY A 394 -6.25 -3.75 0.30
C GLY A 394 -6.71 -3.29 -1.07
N THR A 395 -7.65 -2.34 -1.10
CA THR A 395 -8.27 -1.81 -2.32
C THR A 395 -8.35 -0.29 -2.26
N SER A 396 -8.23 0.39 -3.41
CA SER A 396 -8.52 1.82 -3.57
C SER A 396 -9.94 2.03 -4.09
N VAL A 397 -10.87 2.46 -3.25
CA VAL A 397 -12.29 2.59 -3.62
C VAL A 397 -12.69 4.05 -3.83
N ALA A 398 -13.59 4.26 -4.78
CA ALA A 398 -14.15 5.57 -5.07
C ALA A 398 -15.17 5.96 -4.00
N THR A 399 -14.99 7.14 -3.43
CA THR A 399 -15.88 7.70 -2.42
C THR A 399 -16.26 9.13 -2.79
N THR A 400 -17.43 9.60 -2.37
CA THR A 400 -17.90 10.97 -2.63
C THR A 400 -18.56 11.56 -1.37
N ASN A 401 -18.99 12.82 -1.39
CA ASN A 401 -19.75 13.47 -0.31
C ASN A 401 -19.07 13.38 1.07
N GLY A 402 -17.79 13.76 1.15
CA GLY A 402 -17.00 13.65 2.40
C GLY A 402 -16.45 12.24 2.64
N GLY A 403 -16.27 11.48 1.56
CA GLY A 403 -15.65 10.16 1.55
C GLY A 403 -16.55 9.00 1.95
N GLN A 404 -17.85 9.14 1.68
CA GLN A 404 -18.82 8.04 1.72
C GLN A 404 -18.59 7.11 0.53
N PHE A 405 -18.67 5.80 0.76
CA PHE A 405 -18.49 4.80 -0.29
C PHE A 405 -19.46 5.01 -1.46
N ASN A 406 -18.93 5.13 -2.67
CA ASN A 406 -19.74 5.24 -3.87
C ASN A 406 -19.83 3.88 -4.56
N HIS A 407 -20.97 3.20 -4.38
CA HIS A 407 -21.18 1.85 -4.91
C HIS A 407 -21.04 1.77 -6.43
N LYS A 408 -21.64 2.71 -7.16
CA LYS A 408 -21.62 2.72 -8.63
C LYS A 408 -20.20 2.83 -9.16
N LEU A 409 -19.41 3.77 -8.63
CA LEU A 409 -18.03 3.99 -9.09
C LEU A 409 -17.09 2.88 -8.62
N SER A 410 -17.22 2.42 -7.37
CA SER A 410 -16.32 1.40 -6.81
C SER A 410 -16.46 0.03 -7.51
N TRP A 411 -17.67 -0.33 -7.93
CA TRP A 411 -17.93 -1.59 -8.63
C TRP A 411 -17.84 -1.50 -10.16
N ALA A 412 -17.65 -0.29 -10.72
CA ALA A 412 -17.35 -0.11 -12.13
C ALA A 412 -15.83 -0.21 -12.39
N TRP A 413 -15.46 -0.42 -13.65
CA TRP A 413 -14.07 -0.24 -14.09
C TRP A 413 -13.77 1.24 -14.21
N GLU A 414 -12.66 1.71 -13.63
CA GLU A 414 -12.33 3.15 -13.67
C GLU A 414 -12.11 3.66 -15.09
N HIS A 415 -11.62 2.78 -15.97
CA HIS A 415 -11.51 3.05 -17.40
C HIS A 415 -12.87 3.36 -18.04
N ASP A 416 -13.94 2.70 -17.62
CA ASP A 416 -15.29 2.87 -18.18
C ASP A 416 -16.02 4.09 -17.60
N THR A 417 -15.61 4.54 -16.41
CA THR A 417 -16.19 5.71 -15.74
C THR A 417 -15.30 6.94 -15.79
N ASN A 418 -14.16 6.87 -16.50
CA ASN A 418 -13.20 7.96 -16.63
C ASN A 418 -12.61 8.49 -15.31
N ILE A 419 -12.64 7.70 -14.23
CA ILE A 419 -12.12 8.09 -12.90
C ILE A 419 -10.69 7.60 -12.64
N ALA A 420 -9.98 7.16 -13.68
CA ALA A 420 -8.67 6.54 -13.58
C ALA A 420 -7.72 7.35 -12.70
N LYS A 421 -7.47 6.85 -11.48
CA LYS A 421 -6.63 7.42 -10.40
C LYS A 421 -6.44 8.95 -10.43
N GLU A 422 -7.53 9.70 -10.24
CA GLU A 422 -7.50 11.13 -9.94
C GLU A 422 -8.16 11.38 -8.58
N ASN A 423 -7.50 12.09 -7.66
CA ASN A 423 -8.04 12.37 -6.33
C ASN A 423 -8.32 13.88 -6.16
N PRO A 424 -9.52 14.37 -6.56
CA PRO A 424 -9.84 15.78 -6.42
C PRO A 424 -9.90 16.28 -4.97
N GLY A 425 -10.05 15.43 -3.95
CA GLY A 425 -10.07 15.86 -2.56
C GLY A 425 -8.73 16.32 -1.98
N LEU A 426 -7.62 16.07 -2.66
CA LEU A 426 -6.32 16.70 -2.33
C LEU A 426 -6.15 18.07 -2.99
N MET A 427 -7.12 18.50 -3.81
CA MET A 427 -7.08 19.76 -4.53
C MET A 427 -7.94 20.81 -3.82
N SER A 428 -7.47 22.06 -3.81
CA SER A 428 -8.28 23.18 -3.34
C SER A 428 -9.49 23.40 -4.27
N PRO A 429 -10.58 24.05 -3.82
CA PRO A 429 -11.73 24.34 -4.67
C PRO A 429 -11.36 25.09 -5.97
N ASP A 430 -10.40 26.00 -5.89
CA ASP A 430 -9.89 26.73 -7.06
C ASP A 430 -9.17 25.79 -8.04
N ARG A 431 -8.44 24.78 -7.55
CA ARG A 431 -7.80 23.77 -8.39
C ARG A 431 -8.81 22.80 -9.00
N VAL A 432 -9.86 22.42 -8.25
CA VAL A 432 -10.96 21.62 -8.79
C VAL A 432 -11.67 22.36 -9.93
N GLU A 433 -11.92 23.67 -9.76
CA GLU A 433 -12.54 24.49 -10.81
C GLU A 433 -11.59 24.75 -12.00
N ALA A 434 -10.31 24.97 -11.73
CA ALA A 434 -9.26 25.09 -12.74
C ALA A 434 -9.18 23.81 -13.59
N GLU A 435 -9.16 22.64 -12.95
CA GLU A 435 -9.23 21.36 -13.63
C GLU A 435 -10.53 21.26 -14.44
N ARG A 436 -11.71 21.45 -13.84
CA ARG A 436 -13.00 21.36 -14.55
C ARG A 436 -13.08 22.24 -15.80
N THR A 437 -12.48 23.43 -15.77
CA THR A 437 -12.54 24.40 -16.86
C THR A 437 -11.35 24.35 -17.81
N GLY A 438 -10.33 23.53 -17.53
CA GLY A 438 -9.07 23.52 -18.27
C GLY A 438 -8.27 24.82 -18.14
N ASN A 439 -8.67 25.69 -17.21
CA ASN A 439 -7.96 26.93 -16.90
C ASN A 439 -6.84 26.64 -15.89
N PRO A 440 -5.73 27.38 -15.94
CA PRO A 440 -4.71 27.23 -14.92
C PRO A 440 -5.23 27.67 -13.55
N ASP A 441 -4.71 27.07 -12.48
CA ASP A 441 -4.95 27.54 -11.11
C ASP A 441 -4.31 28.93 -10.87
N SER A 442 -4.47 29.46 -9.65
CA SER A 442 -3.88 30.74 -9.23
C SER A 442 -2.34 30.77 -9.32
N GLU A 443 -1.68 29.63 -9.48
CA GLU A 443 -0.23 29.48 -9.66
C GLU A 443 0.18 29.26 -11.14
N GLY A 444 -0.77 29.35 -12.07
CA GLY A 444 -0.49 29.22 -13.51
C GLY A 444 -0.32 27.78 -14.00
N ARG A 445 -0.63 26.76 -13.18
CA ARG A 445 -0.47 25.35 -13.55
C ARG A 445 -1.67 24.85 -14.33
N ARG A 446 -1.44 24.34 -15.54
CA ARG A 446 -2.44 23.61 -16.32
C ARG A 446 -2.46 22.16 -15.88
N TYR A 447 -3.60 21.70 -15.38
CA TYR A 447 -3.83 20.31 -15.04
C TYR A 447 -4.41 19.55 -16.23
N ARG A 448 -4.11 18.25 -16.34
CA ARG A 448 -4.87 17.39 -17.23
C ARG A 448 -6.25 17.27 -16.61
N VAL A 449 -7.25 17.76 -17.32
CA VAL A 449 -8.62 17.67 -16.85
C VAL A 449 -9.07 16.22 -16.93
N SER A 450 -9.40 15.61 -15.79
CA SER A 450 -10.04 14.28 -15.79
C SER A 450 -11.32 14.31 -16.63
N GLU A 451 -11.46 13.36 -17.56
CA GLU A 451 -12.65 13.29 -18.41
C GLU A 451 -13.93 13.16 -17.56
N TYR A 452 -13.85 12.48 -16.41
CA TYR A 452 -14.93 12.42 -15.43
C TYR A 452 -15.46 13.79 -15.00
N LEU A 453 -14.59 14.74 -14.66
CA LEU A 453 -15.03 16.08 -14.26
C LEU A 453 -15.58 16.90 -15.44
N LYS A 454 -15.06 16.70 -16.66
CA LYS A 454 -15.64 17.34 -17.87
C LYS A 454 -17.05 16.88 -18.15
N GLU A 455 -17.31 15.60 -17.88
CA GLU A 455 -18.60 14.95 -18.11
C GLU A 455 -19.62 15.22 -16.97
N GLY A 456 -19.29 16.12 -16.03
CA GLY A 456 -20.17 16.50 -14.93
C GLY A 456 -20.10 15.57 -13.72
N GLY A 457 -18.98 14.85 -13.57
CA GLY A 457 -18.69 14.02 -12.40
C GLY A 457 -18.69 14.79 -11.08
N ASP A 458 -18.93 14.07 -9.99
CA ASP A 458 -18.94 14.61 -8.63
C ASP A 458 -17.55 15.15 -8.24
N PRO A 459 -17.40 16.47 -7.99
CA PRO A 459 -16.11 17.09 -7.66
C PRO A 459 -15.59 16.68 -6.27
N THR A 460 -16.41 16.01 -5.46
CA THR A 460 -16.01 15.49 -4.14
C THR A 460 -15.45 14.07 -4.20
N LEU A 461 -15.24 13.52 -5.40
CA LEU A 461 -14.62 12.22 -5.59
C LEU A 461 -13.27 12.16 -4.87
N VAL A 462 -13.09 11.16 -4.02
CA VAL A 462 -11.79 10.82 -3.44
C VAL A 462 -11.64 9.32 -3.40
N HIS A 463 -10.42 8.85 -3.59
CA HIS A 463 -10.12 7.44 -3.34
C HIS A 463 -9.73 7.25 -1.88
N ARG A 464 -10.28 6.22 -1.25
CA ARG A 464 -9.91 5.77 0.11
C ARG A 464 -9.51 4.31 0.07
N GLY A 465 -8.56 3.93 0.91
CA GLY A 465 -8.14 2.55 0.98
C GLY A 465 -8.98 1.77 1.96
N TYR A 466 -9.43 0.58 1.56
CA TYR A 466 -10.23 -0.34 2.38
C TYR A 466 -9.49 -1.68 2.43
N VAL A 467 -9.56 -2.39 3.55
CA VAL A 467 -8.92 -3.69 3.73
C VAL A 467 -9.97 -4.75 4.01
N TYR A 468 -9.91 -5.84 3.26
CA TYR A 468 -10.81 -6.98 3.39
C TYR A 468 -10.01 -8.21 3.83
N LEU A 469 -10.63 -9.05 4.66
CA LEU A 469 -10.11 -10.34 5.11
C LEU A 469 -10.93 -11.47 4.50
N MET A 470 -10.25 -12.51 4.04
CA MET A 470 -10.83 -13.77 3.61
C MET A 470 -10.16 -14.89 4.41
N LEU A 471 -10.94 -15.57 5.26
CA LEU A 471 -10.40 -16.62 6.11
C LEU A 471 -10.20 -17.91 5.30
N GLY A 472 -9.01 -18.50 5.39
CA GLY A 472 -8.66 -19.81 4.87
C GLY A 472 -9.29 -20.93 5.69
N LYS A 473 -9.58 -22.04 5.02
CA LYS A 473 -10.00 -23.32 5.61
C LYS A 473 -9.41 -24.46 4.82
N LYS A 474 -9.14 -25.59 5.48
CA LYS A 474 -8.65 -26.82 4.83
C LYS A 474 -9.69 -27.43 3.85
#